data_AF-A0A8T1SII6-F1
#
_entry.id   AF-A0A8T1SII6-F1
#
_cell.length_a   1.000
_cell.length_b   1.000
_cell.length_c   1.000
_cell.angle_alpha   90.00
_cell.angle_beta   90.00
_cell.angle_gamma   90.00
#
_symmetry.space_group_name_H-M   'P 1'
#
loop_
_entity.id
_entity.type
_entity.pdbx_description
1 polymer ?
#
loop_
_entity_poly.entity_id
_entity_poly.type
_entity_poly.pdbx_seq_one_letter_code
_entity_poly.pdbx_strand_id
1 'polypeptide(L)'
;DILPGGAYTDDIVTAIHQSRRAIIILSPSYVNGPSIFELQAAVNCALEDNMIKLILIKYKSFQEPESLPPIVKKALNILPVVTWKSSNSNSPNKRFWKYMRYHMPVKNTTGLGKNSLKFFF
;
A
#
# COMPACT_ATOMS: atom_id res chain seq x y z
N ASP A 1 2.16 -4.46 -15.44
CA ASP A 1 2.98 -5.66 -15.65
C ASP A 1 4.40 -5.18 -15.84
N ILE A 2 5.39 -5.82 -15.20
CA ILE A 2 6.79 -5.37 -15.24
C ILE A 2 7.57 -6.39 -16.06
N LEU A 3 8.20 -5.94 -17.15
CA LEU A 3 8.97 -6.81 -18.03
C LEU A 3 10.38 -7.01 -17.46
N PRO A 4 10.87 -8.27 -17.32
CA PRO A 4 12.23 -8.51 -16.88
C PRO A 4 13.22 -8.06 -17.96
N GLY A 5 14.12 -7.12 -17.63
CA GLY A 5 15.18 -6.62 -18.52
C GLY A 5 15.22 -5.09 -18.71
N GLY A 6 14.21 -4.36 -18.23
CA GLY A 6 14.18 -2.90 -18.20
C GLY A 6 14.79 -2.29 -16.92
N ALA A 7 14.72 -0.96 -16.81
CA ALA A 7 15.06 -0.24 -15.59
C ALA A 7 13.98 -0.51 -14.52
N TYR A 8 14.18 -1.60 -13.76
CA TYR A 8 13.21 -2.13 -12.78
C TYR A 8 12.59 -1.06 -11.86
N THR A 9 13.39 -0.09 -11.44
CA THR A 9 12.92 1.01 -10.57
C THR A 9 11.97 1.96 -11.28
N ASP A 10 12.23 2.30 -12.55
CA ASP A 10 11.41 3.24 -13.32
C ASP A 10 10.06 2.60 -13.68
N ASP A 11 10.07 1.29 -13.95
CA ASP A 11 8.85 0.53 -14.20
C ASP A 11 7.94 0.48 -12.96
N ILE A 12 8.53 0.35 -11.77
CA ILE A 12 7.78 0.41 -10.49
C ILE A 12 7.16 1.79 -10.29
N VAL A 13 7.95 2.85 -10.44
CA VAL A 13 7.47 4.24 -10.29
C VAL A 13 6.32 4.51 -11.28
N THR A 14 6.49 4.10 -12.53
CA THR A 14 5.46 4.22 -13.57
C THR A 14 4.19 3.45 -13.20
N ALA A 15 4.31 2.20 -12.73
CA ALA A 15 3.17 1.40 -12.30
C ALA A 15 2.43 2.04 -11.11
N ILE A 16 3.17 2.67 -10.20
CA ILE A 16 2.62 3.39 -9.06
C ILE A 16 1.82 4.61 -9.54
N HIS A 17 2.38 5.44 -10.44
CA HIS A 17 1.68 6.61 -10.98
C HIS A 17 0.43 6.28 -11.81
N GLN A 18 0.41 5.12 -12.47
CA GLN A 18 -0.77 4.65 -13.20
C GLN A 18 -1.85 4.04 -12.28
N SER A 19 -1.54 3.83 -11.00
CA SER A 19 -2.43 3.18 -10.05
C SER A 19 -3.26 4.18 -9.24
N ARG A 20 -4.55 3.87 -9.05
CA ARG A 20 -5.43 4.64 -8.14
C ARG A 20 -5.13 4.39 -6.66
N ARG A 21 -4.45 3.28 -6.38
CA ARG A 21 -4.07 2.84 -5.03
C ARG A 21 -2.91 1.86 -5.16
N ALA A 22 -1.87 2.04 -4.36
CA ALA A 22 -0.80 1.06 -4.23
C ALA A 22 -0.96 0.30 -2.90
N ILE A 23 -0.86 -1.03 -2.97
CA ILE A 23 -1.03 -1.94 -1.84
C ILE A 23 0.28 -2.67 -1.63
N ILE A 24 0.84 -2.57 -0.42
CA ILE A 24 2.11 -3.20 -0.08
C ILE A 24 1.88 -4.26 0.99
N ILE A 25 2.32 -5.48 0.71
CA ILE A 25 2.19 -6.62 1.64
C ILE A 25 3.50 -6.77 2.40
N LEU A 26 3.55 -6.22 3.60
CA LEU A 26 4.68 -6.28 4.50
C LEU A 26 4.74 -7.66 5.17
N SER A 27 5.67 -8.49 4.73
CA SER A 27 5.98 -9.79 5.32
C SER A 27 7.41 -9.81 5.88
N PRO A 28 7.76 -10.76 6.76
CA PRO A 28 9.13 -10.88 7.26
C PRO A 28 10.17 -11.00 6.14
N SER A 29 9.88 -11.72 5.05
CA SER A 29 10.77 -11.84 3.89
C SER A 29 10.83 -10.56 3.05
N TYR A 30 9.73 -9.78 3.02
CA TYR A 30 9.70 -8.50 2.31
C TYR A 30 10.63 -7.49 2.98
N VAL A 31 10.51 -7.30 4.31
CA VAL A 31 11.27 -6.26 5.02
C VAL A 31 12.75 -6.59 5.17
N ASN A 32 13.11 -7.87 5.16
CA ASN A 32 14.50 -8.32 5.21
C ASN A 32 15.10 -8.60 3.81
N GLY A 33 14.34 -8.34 2.74
CA GLY A 33 14.72 -8.65 1.36
C GLY A 33 15.05 -7.41 0.53
N PRO A 34 15.40 -7.61 -0.75
CA PRO A 34 15.69 -6.50 -1.68
C PRO A 34 14.46 -5.62 -1.98
N SER A 35 13.25 -6.10 -1.71
CA SER A 35 11.99 -5.36 -1.93
C SER A 35 11.83 -4.12 -1.05
N ILE A 36 12.77 -3.86 -0.13
CA ILE A 36 12.81 -2.60 0.64
C ILE A 36 12.96 -1.37 -0.28
N PHE A 37 13.69 -1.50 -1.38
CA PHE A 37 13.87 -0.39 -2.33
C PHE A 37 12.56 -0.04 -3.04
N GLU A 38 11.72 -1.05 -3.31
CA GLU A 38 10.38 -0.86 -3.90
C GLU A 38 9.46 -0.12 -2.93
N LEU A 39 9.52 -0.46 -1.62
CA LEU A 39 8.78 0.25 -0.59
C LEU A 39 9.25 1.70 -0.46
N GLN A 40 10.55 1.94 -0.51
CA GLN A 40 11.10 3.30 -0.49
C GLN A 40 10.63 4.12 -1.70
N ALA A 41 10.68 3.55 -2.91
CA ALA A 41 10.17 4.20 -4.12
C ALA A 41 8.68 4.54 -3.98
N ALA A 42 7.87 3.60 -3.49
CA ALA A 42 6.44 3.82 -3.28
C ALA A 42 6.14 4.91 -2.24
N VAL A 43 6.89 4.95 -1.14
CA VAL A 43 6.78 5.99 -0.12
C VAL A 43 7.14 7.36 -0.71
N ASN A 44 8.23 7.45 -1.47
CA ASN A 44 8.62 8.71 -2.13
C ASN A 44 7.55 9.17 -3.12
N CYS A 45 7.06 8.29 -3.99
CA CYS A 45 6.00 8.61 -4.95
C CYS A 45 4.75 9.13 -4.22
N ALA A 46 4.35 8.52 -3.11
CA ALA A 46 3.18 8.94 -2.34
C ALA A 46 3.38 10.26 -1.57
N LEU A 47 4.63 10.66 -1.31
CA LEU A 47 4.97 11.94 -0.69
C LEU A 47 5.12 13.07 -1.72
N GLU A 48 5.61 12.75 -2.92
CA GLU A 48 5.75 13.68 -4.03
C GLU A 48 4.39 13.97 -4.69
N ASP A 49 3.57 12.94 -4.85
CA ASP A 49 2.28 13.01 -5.53
C ASP A 49 1.13 12.56 -4.60
N ASN A 50 0.37 13.53 -4.11
CA ASN A 50 -0.81 13.30 -3.26
C ASN A 50 -1.94 12.53 -3.97
N MET A 51 -1.83 12.26 -5.28
CA MET A 51 -2.78 11.45 -6.01
C MET A 51 -2.80 9.98 -5.56
N ILE A 52 -1.65 9.45 -5.15
CA ILE A 52 -1.50 8.02 -4.88
C ILE A 52 -1.51 7.79 -3.38
N LYS A 53 -2.49 7.02 -2.92
CA LYS A 53 -2.59 6.63 -1.51
C LYS A 53 -2.07 5.19 -1.33
N LEU A 54 -1.19 5.01 -0.35
CA LEU A 54 -0.68 3.70 0.03
C LEU A 54 -1.60 3.01 1.03
N ILE A 55 -1.73 1.69 0.90
CA ILE A 55 -2.32 0.81 1.91
C ILE A 55 -1.26 -0.23 2.28
N LEU A 56 -0.94 -0.31 3.57
CA LEU A 56 0.03 -1.28 4.07
C LEU A 56 -0.72 -2.46 4.68
N ILE A 57 -0.34 -3.68 4.32
CA ILE A 57 -0.86 -4.91 4.91
C ILE A 57 0.27 -5.58 5.67
N LYS A 58 0.15 -5.65 7.01
CA LYS A 58 1.08 -6.42 7.85
C LYS A 58 0.70 -7.89 7.81
N TYR A 59 1.45 -8.66 7.02
CA TYR A 59 1.31 -10.11 6.89
C TYR A 59 2.33 -10.81 7.81
N LYS A 60 1.82 -11.38 8.91
CA LYS A 60 2.62 -11.91 10.03
C LYS A 60 3.37 -10.82 10.80
N SER A 61 3.71 -11.10 12.05
CA SER A 61 4.53 -10.21 12.86
C SER A 61 5.98 -10.24 12.38
N PHE A 62 6.60 -9.07 12.29
CA PHE A 62 8.04 -8.90 12.08
C PHE A 62 8.50 -7.70 12.90
N GLN A 63 9.78 -7.69 13.23
CA GLN A 63 10.48 -6.52 13.74
C GLN A 63 10.99 -5.70 12.55
N GLU A 64 10.84 -4.38 12.63
CA GLU A 64 11.37 -3.48 11.60
C GLU A 64 12.90 -3.53 11.65
N PRO A 65 13.59 -3.81 10.52
CA PRO A 65 15.04 -3.82 10.49
C PRO A 65 15.64 -2.47 10.85
N GLU A 66 16.78 -2.45 11.54
CA GLU A 66 17.49 -1.20 11.80
C GLU A 66 17.93 -0.51 10.50
N SER A 67 18.25 -1.30 9.48
CA SER A 67 18.60 -0.88 8.12
C SER A 67 17.46 -0.24 7.33
N LEU A 68 16.22 -0.25 7.84
CA LEU A 68 15.08 0.34 7.16
C LEU A 68 15.31 1.86 6.99
N PRO A 69 15.14 2.43 5.79
CA PRO A 69 15.35 3.85 5.56
C PRO A 69 14.49 4.72 6.51
N PRO A 70 14.99 5.84 7.05
CA PRO A 70 14.26 6.67 8.01
C PRO A 70 12.89 7.16 7.49
N ILE A 71 12.83 7.49 6.19
CA ILE A 71 11.59 7.92 5.54
C ILE A 71 10.53 6.80 5.52
N VAL A 72 10.97 5.55 5.31
CA VAL A 72 10.10 4.38 5.34
C VAL A 72 9.62 4.12 6.77
N LYS A 73 10.50 4.17 7.77
CA LYS A 73 10.11 4.05 9.20
C LYS A 73 9.04 5.08 9.57
N LYS A 74 9.21 6.33 9.13
CA LYS A 74 8.22 7.39 9.38
C LYS A 74 6.91 7.11 8.64
N ALA A 75 6.96 6.66 7.40
CA ALA A 75 5.78 6.31 6.62
C ALA A 75 4.99 5.14 7.23
N LEU A 76 5.66 4.08 7.71
CA LEU A 76 5.00 2.94 8.38
C LEU A 76 4.19 3.37 9.62
N ASN A 77 4.61 4.43 10.31
CA ASN A 77 3.92 4.96 11.49
C ASN A 77 2.69 5.83 11.16
N ILE A 78 2.67 6.45 9.97
CA ILE A 78 1.62 7.42 9.57
C ILE A 78 0.59 6.77 8.63
N LEU A 79 1.04 5.88 7.76
CA LEU A 79 0.21 5.27 6.74
C LEU A 79 -0.78 4.26 7.34
N PRO A 80 -1.94 4.06 6.70
CA PRO A 80 -2.92 3.07 7.14
C PRO A 80 -2.33 1.66 7.02
N VAL A 81 -2.10 1.02 8.18
CA VAL A 81 -1.62 -0.37 8.29
C VAL A 81 -2.76 -1.29 8.72
N VAL A 82 -2.96 -2.37 7.98
CA VAL A 82 -3.93 -3.42 8.29
C VAL A 82 -3.21 -4.71 8.61
N THR A 83 -3.39 -5.21 9.83
CA THR A 83 -2.84 -6.53 10.19
C THR A 83 -3.71 -7.65 9.63
N TRP A 84 -3.12 -8.48 8.77
CA TRP A 84 -3.72 -9.74 8.35
C TRP A 84 -3.65 -10.73 9.51
N LYS A 85 -4.80 -11.09 10.06
CA LYS A 85 -4.92 -12.18 11.04
C LYS A 85 -5.29 -13.45 10.30
N SER A 86 -4.45 -14.48 10.42
CA SER A 86 -4.82 -15.83 10.00
C SER A 86 -6.02 -16.27 10.84
N SER A 87 -7.18 -16.46 10.22
CA SER A 87 -8.32 -17.06 10.91
C SER A 87 -8.13 -18.58 10.86
N ASN A 88 -8.01 -19.22 12.02
CA ASN A 88 -8.15 -20.69 12.12
C ASN A 88 -9.60 -21.15 11.85
N SER A 89 -10.45 -20.28 11.31
CA SER A 89 -11.84 -20.54 10.96
C SER A 89 -12.06 -20.26 9.48
N ASN A 90 -12.96 -21.04 8.88
CA ASN A 90 -13.39 -20.95 7.47
C ASN A 90 -14.12 -19.64 7.11
N SER A 91 -14.15 -18.65 8.00
CA SER A 91 -14.79 -17.35 7.74
C SER A 91 -13.74 -16.31 7.34
N PRO A 92 -13.85 -15.68 6.15
CA PRO A 92 -12.92 -14.62 5.76
C PRO A 92 -12.97 -13.50 6.78
N ASN A 93 -11.81 -12.95 7.14
CA ASN A 93 -11.66 -11.89 8.13
C ASN A 93 -12.49 -10.64 7.72
N LYS A 94 -13.76 -10.59 8.16
CA LYS A 94 -14.75 -9.59 7.71
C LYS A 94 -14.26 -8.17 7.99
N ARG A 95 -13.54 -7.96 9.10
CA ARG A 95 -12.96 -6.66 9.48
C ARG A 95 -11.83 -6.25 8.53
N PHE A 96 -10.94 -7.18 8.18
CA PHE A 96 -9.89 -6.94 7.18
C PHE A 96 -10.51 -6.50 5.85
N TRP A 97 -11.44 -7.28 5.30
CA TRP A 97 -12.03 -6.97 4.00
C TRP A 97 -12.89 -5.69 4.02
N LYS A 98 -13.59 -5.42 5.12
CA LYS A 98 -14.32 -4.14 5.29
C LYS A 98 -13.37 -2.95 5.29
N TYR A 99 -12.24 -3.05 6.00
CA TYR A 99 -11.22 -2.00 6.01
C TYR A 99 -10.59 -1.82 4.63
N MET A 100 -10.19 -2.92 3.98
CA MET A 100 -9.64 -2.88 2.62
C MET A 100 -10.62 -2.17 1.66
N ARG A 101 -11.89 -2.55 1.65
CA ARG A 101 -12.92 -1.91 0.80
C ARG A 101 -13.10 -0.43 1.10
N TYR A 102 -13.04 -0.02 2.37
CA TYR A 102 -13.14 1.39 2.76
C TYR A 102 -11.99 2.23 2.19
N HIS A 103 -10.79 1.68 2.15
CA HIS A 103 -9.62 2.34 1.56
C HIS A 103 -9.49 2.10 0.06
N MET A 104 -10.34 1.30 -0.58
CA MET A 104 -10.30 1.16 -2.03
C MET A 104 -10.87 2.41 -2.72
N PRO A 105 -10.36 2.74 -3.91
CA PRO A 105 -10.83 3.93 -4.60
C PRO A 105 -12.25 3.68 -5.13
N VAL A 106 -13.18 4.56 -4.77
CA VAL A 106 -14.62 4.44 -5.12
C VAL A 106 -14.78 4.48 -6.64
N LYS A 107 -15.72 3.71 -7.20
CA LYS A 107 -16.04 3.85 -8.63
C LYS A 107 -16.57 5.27 -8.86
N ASN A 108 -15.94 6.01 -9.76
CA ASN A 108 -16.49 7.28 -10.20
C ASN A 108 -17.74 6.95 -11.02
N THR A 109 -18.93 7.10 -10.42
CA THR A 109 -20.19 7.06 -11.16
C THR A 109 -20.32 8.38 -11.91
N THR A 110 -19.53 8.58 -12.96
CA THR A 110 -19.80 9.62 -13.96
C THR A 110 -21.07 9.20 -14.69
N GLY A 111 -22.22 9.56 -14.11
CA GLY A 111 -23.54 9.18 -14.59
C GLY A 111 -24.71 9.46 -13.65
N LEU A 112 -24.52 9.83 -12.37
CA LEU A 112 -25.62 10.38 -11.58
C LEU A 112 -25.12 11.17 -10.36
N GLY A 113 -25.55 12.44 -10.28
CA GLY A 113 -25.85 13.14 -9.04
C GLY A 113 -24.72 13.34 -8.02
N LYS A 114 -24.24 14.58 -7.95
CA LYS A 114 -23.42 15.14 -6.87
C LYS A 114 -23.81 14.56 -5.49
N ASN A 115 -22.86 13.90 -4.84
CA ASN A 115 -22.75 13.88 -3.38
C ASN A 115 -21.26 13.85 -3.03
N SER A 116 -20.72 15.05 -2.82
CA SER A 116 -19.37 15.29 -2.36
C SER A 116 -19.20 14.76 -0.93
N LEU A 117 -18.84 13.49 -0.81
CA LEU A 117 -18.20 13.01 0.41
C LEU A 117 -16.75 13.45 0.39
N LYS A 118 -16.51 14.65 0.92
CA LYS A 118 -15.18 15.09 1.32
C LYS A 118 -14.72 14.21 2.48
N PHE A 119 -14.03 13.11 2.17
CA PHE A 119 -13.23 12.42 3.16
C PHE A 119 -11.88 13.12 3.23
N PHE A 120 -11.76 14.03 4.19
CA PHE A 120 -10.47 14.53 4.66
C PHE A 120 -9.71 13.40 5.34
N PHE A 121 -8.47 13.19 4.90
CA PHE A 121 -7.35 12.67 5.68
C PHE A 121 -6.16 13.51 5.28
#